data_AF-A0A8J8A5R5-F1
#
_entry.id   AF-A0A8J8A5R5-F1
#
_cell.length_a   1.000
_cell.length_b   1.000
_cell.length_c   1.000
_cell.angle_alpha   90.00
_cell.angle_beta   90.00
_cell.angle_gamma   90.00
#
_symmetry.space_group_name_H-M   'P 1'
#
loop_
_entity.id
_entity.type
_entity.pdbx_description
1 polymer ?
#
loop_
_entity_poly.entity_id
_entity_poly.type
_entity_poly.pdbx_seq_one_letter_code
_entity_poly.pdbx_strand_id
1 'polypeptide(L)'
;MGWDQGLDYEETYRLLLKDLKEARKKEGVKALKRRMYLVILLTQLRNGSRIGEAIEFISKVSREYSQEAFITVEKRRDGYQRLMILPREVKKADLLALEGLLERELQKHGKKGVVIKISTWVKKTYGFNTHSLRYAFVGYLAEKKYPPQLIAKITGHKRLDYILHYTQEKAAHELLLRLDSI
;
A
#
# COMPACT_ATOMS: atom_id res chain seq x y z
N MET A 1 -5.46 -19.79 -1.57
CA MET A 1 -4.21 -19.01 -1.42
C MET A 1 -4.42 -17.98 -0.32
N GLY A 2 -3.52 -17.93 0.67
CA GLY A 2 -3.61 -17.00 1.79
C GLY A 2 -3.54 -15.54 1.32
N TRP A 3 -4.16 -14.65 2.11
CA TRP A 3 -4.13 -13.21 1.85
C TRP A 3 -2.73 -12.61 2.08
N ASP A 4 -1.97 -13.19 3.01
CA ASP A 4 -0.55 -12.90 3.21
C ASP A 4 0.32 -13.88 2.41
N GLN A 5 1.35 -13.35 1.74
CA GLN A 5 2.33 -14.12 0.98
C GLN A 5 3.75 -13.94 1.54
N GLY A 6 3.89 -13.39 2.76
CA GLY A 6 5.18 -13.29 3.45
C GLY A 6 6.15 -12.30 2.81
N LEU A 7 5.64 -11.19 2.27
CA LEU A 7 6.50 -10.18 1.65
C LEU A 7 7.34 -9.44 2.69
N ASP A 8 8.65 -9.35 2.45
CA ASP A 8 9.52 -8.44 3.19
C ASP A 8 9.25 -6.99 2.78
N TYR A 9 9.08 -6.12 3.77
CA TYR A 9 8.74 -4.72 3.54
C TYR A 9 9.83 -3.94 2.82
N GLU A 10 11.09 -4.09 3.26
CA GLU A 10 12.19 -3.29 2.76
C GLU A 10 12.58 -3.71 1.35
N GLU A 11 12.60 -5.01 1.06
CA GLU A 11 12.81 -5.57 -0.27
C GLU A 11 11.70 -5.16 -1.22
N THR A 12 10.44 -5.28 -0.80
CA THR A 12 9.29 -4.87 -1.62
C THR A 12 9.32 -3.37 -1.89
N TYR A 13 9.67 -2.56 -0.89
CA TYR A 13 9.85 -1.12 -1.05
C TYR A 13 10.97 -0.80 -2.06
N ARG A 14 12.13 -1.44 -1.93
CA ARG A 14 13.27 -1.28 -2.85
C ARG A 14 12.89 -1.67 -4.29
N LEU A 15 12.18 -2.78 -4.46
CA LEU A 15 11.67 -3.26 -5.74
C LEU A 15 10.72 -2.25 -6.41
N LEU A 16 9.66 -1.84 -5.71
CA LEU A 16 8.68 -0.89 -6.24
C LEU A 16 9.33 0.47 -6.56
N LEU A 17 10.26 0.93 -5.73
CA LEU A 17 10.98 2.17 -5.96
C LEU A 17 11.91 2.10 -7.17
N LYS A 18 12.63 0.99 -7.35
CA LYS A 18 13.47 0.75 -8.53
C LYS A 18 12.61 0.81 -9.80
N ASP A 19 11.51 0.07 -9.83
CA ASP A 19 10.59 0.04 -10.96
C ASP A 19 9.97 1.41 -11.24
N LEU A 20 9.66 2.20 -10.19
CA LEU A 20 9.15 3.56 -10.35
C LEU A 20 10.20 4.47 -11.00
N LYS A 21 11.46 4.37 -10.58
CA LYS A 21 12.57 5.11 -11.20
C LYS A 21 12.77 4.71 -12.66
N GLU A 22 12.62 3.44 -13.01
CA GLU A 22 12.69 2.96 -14.39
C GLU A 22 11.52 3.45 -15.24
N ALA A 23 10.28 3.37 -14.72
CA ALA A 23 9.09 3.88 -15.38
C ALA A 23 9.14 5.40 -15.58
N ARG A 24 9.92 6.13 -14.77
CA ARG A 24 10.14 7.56 -14.95
C ARG A 24 10.93 7.92 -16.20
N LYS A 25 11.82 7.03 -16.64
CA LYS A 25 12.69 7.23 -17.81
C LYS A 25 12.01 6.91 -19.15
N LYS A 26 10.80 6.34 -19.10
CA LYS A 26 10.07 5.87 -20.29
C LYS A 26 8.89 6.79 -20.58
N GLU A 27 8.64 6.99 -21.87
CA GLU A 27 7.52 7.80 -22.37
C GLU A 27 6.37 6.92 -22.89
N GLY A 28 5.24 7.58 -23.15
CA GLY A 28 4.05 6.95 -23.72
C GLY A 28 3.06 6.40 -22.69
N VAL A 29 1.84 6.11 -23.16
CA VAL A 29 0.68 5.77 -22.33
C VAL A 29 0.91 4.52 -21.48
N LYS A 30 1.59 3.50 -22.02
CA LYS A 30 1.91 2.26 -21.28
C LYS A 30 2.86 2.53 -20.12
N ALA A 31 3.88 3.35 -20.34
CA ALA A 31 4.84 3.73 -19.29
C ALA A 31 4.16 4.57 -18.21
N LEU A 32 3.31 5.53 -18.60
CA LEU A 32 2.55 6.35 -17.67
C LEU A 32 1.59 5.51 -16.82
N LYS A 33 0.90 4.54 -17.43
CA LYS A 33 0.02 3.61 -16.71
C LYS A 33 0.79 2.76 -15.70
N ARG A 34 1.98 2.25 -16.07
CA ARG A 34 2.86 1.55 -15.13
C ARG A 34 3.30 2.46 -13.99
N ARG A 35 3.67 3.71 -14.28
CA ARG A 35 4.04 4.70 -13.26
C ARG A 35 2.89 4.95 -12.28
N MET A 36 1.67 5.11 -12.78
CA MET A 36 0.46 5.26 -11.95
C MET A 36 0.26 4.07 -11.01
N TYR A 37 0.40 2.84 -11.51
CA TYR A 37 0.28 1.65 -10.67
C TYR A 37 1.36 1.61 -9.59
N LEU A 38 2.62 1.91 -9.93
CA LEU A 38 3.73 1.92 -8.98
C LEU A 38 3.57 3.00 -7.89
N VAL A 39 3.11 4.20 -8.25
CA VAL A 39 2.80 5.26 -7.27
C VAL A 39 1.72 4.80 -6.28
N ILE A 40 0.65 4.18 -6.78
CA ILE A 40 -0.44 3.66 -5.94
C ILE A 40 0.06 2.53 -5.02
N LEU A 41 0.86 1.60 -5.54
CA LEU A 41 1.39 0.47 -4.76
C LEU A 41 2.39 0.91 -3.70
N LEU A 42 3.28 1.84 -4.03
CA LEU A 42 4.23 2.40 -3.07
C LEU A 42 3.48 3.14 -1.96
N THR A 43 2.44 3.89 -2.31
CA THR A 43 1.55 4.55 -1.35
C THR A 43 0.83 3.54 -0.47
N GLN A 44 0.33 2.45 -1.05
CA GLN A 44 -0.33 1.38 -0.30
C GLN A 44 0.62 0.76 0.73
N LEU A 45 1.84 0.40 0.31
CA LEU A 45 2.87 -0.18 1.16
C LEU A 45 3.26 0.79 2.30
N ARG A 46 3.51 2.07 1.99
CA ARG A 46 3.97 3.06 2.98
C ARG A 46 2.92 3.47 4.00
N ASN A 47 1.64 3.25 3.70
CA ASN A 47 0.52 3.60 4.57
C ASN A 47 -0.21 2.39 5.17
N GLY A 48 0.23 1.17 4.86
CA GLY A 48 -0.47 -0.07 5.23
C GLY A 48 -1.94 -0.07 4.81
N SER A 49 -2.27 0.51 3.67
CA SER A 49 -3.66 0.71 3.25
C SER A 49 -4.23 -0.49 2.48
N ARG A 50 -5.55 -0.52 2.32
CA ARG A 50 -6.12 -1.30 1.21
C ARG A 50 -5.85 -0.59 -0.12
N ILE A 51 -5.87 -1.35 -1.20
CA ILE A 51 -5.62 -0.82 -2.54
C ILE A 51 -6.66 0.24 -2.96
N GLY A 52 -7.93 0.05 -2.60
CA GLY A 52 -8.99 1.02 -2.85
C GLY A 52 -8.76 2.35 -2.12
N GLU A 53 -8.29 2.29 -0.87
CA GLU A 53 -7.90 3.47 -0.07
C GLU A 53 -6.71 4.19 -0.70
N ALA A 54 -5.71 3.46 -1.22
CA ALA A 54 -4.55 4.08 -1.90
C ALA A 54 -4.96 4.79 -3.20
N ILE A 55 -5.88 4.20 -3.98
CA ILE A 55 -6.42 4.83 -5.19
C ILE A 55 -7.16 6.13 -4.83
N GLU A 56 -8.00 6.08 -3.80
CA GLU A 56 -8.76 7.24 -3.31
C GLU A 56 -7.82 8.34 -2.82
N PHE A 57 -6.80 7.98 -2.04
CA PHE A 57 -5.76 8.89 -1.58
C PHE A 57 -5.04 9.57 -2.74
N ILE A 58 -4.51 8.81 -3.70
CA ILE A 58 -3.77 9.38 -4.84
C ILE A 58 -4.66 10.29 -5.68
N SER A 59 -5.92 9.91 -5.90
CA SER A 59 -6.89 10.76 -6.61
C SER A 59 -7.06 12.11 -5.90
N LYS A 60 -7.24 12.09 -4.56
CA LYS A 60 -7.44 13.28 -3.74
C LYS A 60 -6.22 14.19 -3.72
N VAL A 61 -5.03 13.66 -3.38
CA VAL A 61 -3.81 14.47 -3.28
C VAL A 61 -3.29 14.96 -4.63
N SER A 62 -3.63 14.29 -5.74
CA SER A 62 -3.29 14.78 -7.08
C SER A 62 -4.08 16.05 -7.43
N ARG A 63 -5.37 16.09 -7.07
CA ARG A 63 -6.24 17.26 -7.31
C ARG A 63 -5.93 18.42 -6.36
N GLU A 64 -5.67 18.11 -5.09
CA GLU A 64 -5.45 19.11 -4.04
C GLU A 64 -3.98 19.55 -3.93
N TYR A 65 -3.06 18.88 -4.63
CA TYR A 65 -1.60 19.07 -4.50
C TYR A 65 -1.08 18.98 -3.06
N SER A 66 -1.72 18.16 -2.23
CA SER A 66 -1.34 17.94 -0.83
C SER A 66 -0.31 16.82 -0.67
N GLN A 67 0.40 16.80 0.46
CA GLN A 67 1.25 15.69 0.89
C GLN A 67 0.50 14.68 1.78
N GLU A 68 -0.67 15.03 2.28
CA GLU A 68 -1.44 14.21 3.20
C GLU A 68 -2.94 14.44 3.05
N ALA A 69 -3.73 13.46 3.44
CA ALA A 69 -5.18 13.54 3.41
C ALA A 69 -5.81 12.51 4.35
N PHE A 70 -6.95 12.88 4.93
CA PHE A 70 -7.84 11.93 5.59
C PHE A 70 -8.64 11.15 4.56
N ILE A 71 -8.64 9.81 4.71
CA ILE A 71 -9.32 8.86 3.84
C ILE A 71 -10.23 7.97 4.67
N THR A 72 -11.44 7.75 4.16
CA THR A 72 -12.42 6.85 4.78
C THR A 72 -11.93 5.41 4.68
N VAL A 73 -11.86 4.73 5.81
CA VAL A 73 -11.37 3.35 5.87
C VAL A 73 -12.40 2.41 5.27
N GLU A 74 -11.98 1.61 4.30
CA GLU A 74 -12.89 0.68 3.63
C GLU A 74 -13.38 -0.40 4.58
N LYS A 75 -14.60 -0.88 4.33
CA LYS A 75 -15.32 -1.91 5.12
C LYS A 75 -15.77 -1.48 6.51
N ARG A 76 -15.44 -0.27 6.95
CA ARG A 76 -16.04 0.33 8.15
C ARG A 76 -17.33 1.05 7.79
N ARG A 77 -18.39 0.83 8.59
CA ARG A 77 -19.70 1.47 8.42
C ARG A 77 -19.87 2.74 9.23
N ASP A 78 -18.94 3.02 10.15
CA ASP A 78 -18.97 4.15 11.07
C ASP A 78 -18.31 5.42 10.49
N GLY A 79 -18.01 5.44 9.19
CA GLY A 79 -17.42 6.59 8.52
C GLY A 79 -16.00 6.95 8.98
N TYR A 80 -15.32 6.06 9.72
CA TYR A 80 -14.02 6.36 10.29
C TYR A 80 -12.98 6.72 9.22
N GLN A 81 -12.29 7.84 9.44
CA GLN A 81 -11.21 8.30 8.60
C GLN A 81 -9.86 8.12 9.29
N ARG A 82 -8.81 7.96 8.47
CA ARG A 82 -7.43 7.94 8.94
C ARG A 82 -6.56 8.82 8.05
N LEU A 83 -5.48 9.33 8.62
CA LEU A 83 -4.46 10.06 7.88
C LEU A 83 -3.69 9.08 6.99
N MET A 84 -3.47 9.48 5.75
CA MET A 84 -2.51 8.87 4.84
C MET A 84 -1.54 9.94 4.37
N ILE A 85 -0.29 9.53 4.13
CA ILE A 85 0.82 10.41 3.77
C ILE A 85 1.39 9.95 2.44
N LEU A 86 1.67 10.91 1.55
CA LEU A 86 2.31 10.67 0.27
C LEU A 86 3.75 10.20 0.51
N PRO A 87 4.19 9.08 -0.08
CA PRO A 87 5.58 8.67 0.03
C PRO A 87 6.49 9.77 -0.51
N ARG A 88 7.52 10.15 0.26
CA ARG A 88 8.51 11.17 -0.14
C ARG A 88 9.18 10.89 -1.49
N GLU A 89 9.19 9.63 -1.92
CA GLU A 89 9.76 9.21 -3.20
C GLU A 89 8.86 9.57 -4.39
N VAL A 90 7.57 9.86 -4.17
CA VAL A 90 6.60 10.32 -5.18
C VAL A 90 6.70 11.83 -5.28
N LYS A 91 7.02 12.33 -6.48
CA LYS A 91 7.25 13.75 -6.73
C LYS A 91 5.95 14.42 -7.20
N LYS A 92 5.85 15.75 -7.04
CA LYS A 92 4.76 16.56 -7.60
C LYS A 92 4.57 16.33 -9.11
N ALA A 93 5.69 16.20 -9.85
CA ALA A 93 5.66 15.89 -11.27
C ALA A 93 5.06 14.52 -11.59
N ASP A 94 5.15 13.54 -10.68
CA ASP A 94 4.40 12.30 -10.84
C ASP A 94 2.90 12.61 -10.69
N LEU A 95 2.45 13.22 -9.59
CA LEU A 95 1.02 13.54 -9.40
C LEU A 95 0.38 14.24 -10.61
N LEU A 96 1.04 15.29 -11.11
CA LEU A 96 0.63 16.03 -12.31
C LEU A 96 0.48 15.14 -13.55
N ALA A 97 1.44 14.24 -13.78
CA ALA A 97 1.42 13.38 -14.96
C ALA A 97 0.29 12.33 -14.91
N LEU A 98 -0.13 11.90 -13.72
CA LEU A 98 -1.07 10.78 -13.55
C LEU A 98 -2.50 11.24 -13.30
N GLU A 99 -2.73 12.50 -12.88
CA GLU A 99 -4.05 13.02 -12.49
C GLU A 99 -5.12 12.71 -13.55
N GLY A 100 -4.94 13.21 -14.78
CA GLY A 100 -5.90 12.99 -15.86
C GLY A 100 -5.99 11.52 -16.32
N LEU A 101 -4.94 10.71 -16.15
CA LEU A 101 -5.01 9.27 -16.44
C LEU A 101 -5.84 8.52 -15.40
N LEU A 102 -5.58 8.80 -14.11
CA LEU A 102 -6.29 8.15 -13.01
C LEU A 102 -7.77 8.52 -13.03
N GLU A 103 -8.09 9.80 -13.26
CA GLU A 103 -9.46 10.26 -13.41
C GLU A 103 -10.20 9.52 -14.54
N ARG A 104 -9.60 9.43 -15.72
CA ARG A 104 -10.19 8.69 -16.85
C ARG A 104 -10.38 7.20 -16.54
N GLU A 105 -9.42 6.55 -15.89
CA GLU A 105 -9.57 5.13 -15.51
C GLU A 105 -10.67 4.94 -14.46
N LEU A 106 -10.81 5.88 -13.50
CA LEU A 106 -11.88 5.87 -12.51
C LEU A 106 -13.25 6.11 -13.14
N GLN A 107 -13.38 7.05 -14.06
CA GLN A 107 -14.64 7.28 -14.80
C GLN A 107 -15.02 6.06 -15.64
N LYS A 108 -14.06 5.47 -16.35
CA LYS A 108 -14.30 4.33 -17.25
C LYS A 108 -14.60 3.01 -16.54
N HIS A 109 -13.96 2.75 -15.41
CA HIS A 109 -14.00 1.44 -14.76
C HIS A 109 -14.56 1.45 -13.34
N GLY A 110 -14.77 2.63 -12.75
CA GLY A 110 -15.07 2.79 -11.34
C GLY A 110 -13.91 2.35 -10.43
N LYS A 111 -14.00 2.68 -9.14
CA LYS A 111 -12.98 2.28 -8.14
C LYS A 111 -12.74 0.77 -8.13
N LYS A 112 -13.81 -0.04 -8.15
CA LYS A 112 -13.73 -1.50 -8.16
C LYS A 112 -13.00 -2.04 -9.40
N GLY A 113 -13.28 -1.50 -10.58
CA GLY A 113 -12.63 -1.95 -11.82
C GLY A 113 -11.15 -1.58 -11.86
N VAL A 114 -10.78 -0.39 -11.36
CA VAL A 114 -9.36 0.01 -11.23
C VAL A 114 -8.62 -0.90 -10.24
N VAL A 115 -9.24 -1.23 -9.09
CA VAL A 115 -8.68 -2.20 -8.13
C VAL A 115 -8.39 -3.56 -8.78
N ILE A 116 -9.32 -4.10 -9.57
CA ILE A 116 -9.14 -5.39 -10.26
C ILE A 116 -8.00 -5.33 -11.26
N LYS A 117 -7.90 -4.23 -12.02
CA LYS A 117 -6.82 -4.03 -13.01
C LYS A 117 -5.45 -3.98 -12.36
N ILE A 118 -5.31 -3.19 -11.29
CA ILE A 118 -4.04 -3.10 -10.56
C ILE A 118 -3.71 -4.46 -9.94
N SER A 119 -4.67 -5.11 -9.29
CA SER A 119 -4.44 -6.42 -8.65
C SER A 119 -4.03 -7.49 -9.65
N THR A 120 -4.68 -7.53 -10.82
CA THR A 120 -4.30 -8.44 -11.92
C THR A 120 -2.90 -8.14 -12.44
N TRP A 121 -2.57 -6.87 -12.63
CA TRP A 121 -1.24 -6.46 -13.08
C TRP A 121 -0.16 -6.84 -12.08
N VAL A 122 -0.35 -6.54 -10.79
CA VAL A 122 0.59 -6.90 -9.71
C VAL A 122 0.82 -8.41 -9.65
N LYS A 123 -0.25 -9.21 -9.74
CA LYS A 123 -0.11 -10.67 -9.73
C LYS A 123 0.69 -11.18 -10.92
N LYS A 124 0.49 -10.62 -12.11
CA LYS A 124 1.23 -10.99 -13.32
C LYS A 124 2.69 -10.50 -13.31
N THR A 125 2.96 -9.33 -12.73
CA THR A 125 4.29 -8.70 -12.76
C THR A 125 5.18 -9.16 -11.61
N TYR A 126 4.63 -9.36 -10.42
CA TYR A 126 5.40 -9.65 -9.21
C TYR A 126 5.03 -10.97 -8.52
N GLY A 127 4.01 -11.68 -8.99
CA GLY A 127 3.60 -12.96 -8.40
C GLY A 127 2.83 -12.86 -7.07
N PHE A 128 2.71 -11.66 -6.49
CA PHE A 128 1.96 -11.43 -5.25
C PHE A 128 0.62 -10.70 -5.44
N ASN A 129 -0.20 -10.64 -4.40
CA ASN A 129 -1.46 -9.88 -4.38
C ASN A 129 -1.31 -8.56 -3.63
N THR A 130 -2.14 -7.57 -3.93
CA THR A 130 -2.02 -6.21 -3.37
C THR A 130 -2.24 -6.15 -1.86
N HIS A 131 -3.00 -7.09 -1.29
CA HIS A 131 -3.25 -7.10 0.15
C HIS A 131 -2.02 -7.56 0.94
N SER A 132 -1.11 -8.34 0.33
CA SER A 132 0.20 -8.66 0.91
C SER A 132 1.05 -7.41 1.20
N LEU A 133 0.88 -6.30 0.47
CA LEU A 133 1.57 -5.04 0.77
C LEU A 133 1.14 -4.44 2.13
N ARG A 134 -0.14 -4.60 2.49
CA ARG A 134 -0.64 -4.18 3.81
C ARG A 134 -0.03 -5.04 4.91
N TYR A 135 0.08 -6.35 4.70
CA TYR A 135 0.69 -7.24 5.67
C TYR A 135 2.19 -7.02 5.81
N ALA A 136 2.91 -6.77 4.72
CA ALA A 136 4.32 -6.37 4.77
C ALA A 136 4.53 -5.15 5.69
N PHE A 137 3.68 -4.12 5.55
CA PHE A 137 3.72 -2.96 6.44
C PHE A 137 3.45 -3.30 7.90
N VAL A 138 2.40 -4.08 8.18
CA VAL A 138 2.05 -4.51 9.54
C VAL A 138 3.18 -5.33 10.16
N GLY A 139 3.74 -6.27 9.40
CA GLY A 139 4.85 -7.12 9.83
C GLY A 139 6.11 -6.34 10.12
N TYR A 140 6.48 -5.39 9.26
CA TYR A 140 7.61 -4.52 9.49
C TYR A 140 7.47 -3.71 10.78
N LEU A 141 6.31 -3.11 11.04
CA LEU A 141 6.10 -2.40 12.31
C LEU A 141 6.11 -3.34 13.52
N ALA A 142 5.60 -4.56 13.36
CA ALA A 142 5.64 -5.58 14.40
C ALA A 142 7.08 -5.99 14.76
N GLU A 143 7.92 -6.25 13.75
CA GLU A 143 9.36 -6.58 13.91
C GLU A 143 10.13 -5.43 14.56
N LYS A 144 9.76 -4.18 14.23
CA LYS A 144 10.28 -2.98 14.91
C LYS A 144 9.68 -2.75 16.30
N LYS A 145 8.89 -3.69 16.82
CA LYS A 145 8.27 -3.69 18.16
C LYS A 145 7.36 -2.49 18.43
N TYR A 146 6.75 -1.92 17.40
CA TYR A 146 5.74 -0.88 17.60
C TYR A 146 4.50 -1.44 18.30
N PRO A 147 3.89 -0.69 19.23
CA PRO A 147 2.68 -1.14 19.91
C PRO A 147 1.54 -1.49 18.94
N PRO A 148 0.88 -2.66 19.07
CA PRO A 148 -0.22 -3.10 18.20
C PRO A 148 -1.35 -2.08 18.03
N GLN A 149 -1.65 -1.30 19.07
CA GLN A 149 -2.64 -0.23 19.03
C GLN A 149 -2.28 0.89 18.05
N LEU A 150 -1.00 1.25 17.94
CA LEU A 150 -0.54 2.26 16.97
C LEU A 150 -0.64 1.72 15.55
N ILE A 151 -0.19 0.47 15.33
CA ILE A 151 -0.31 -0.21 14.04
C ILE A 151 -1.79 -0.26 13.60
N ALA A 152 -2.70 -0.61 14.52
CA ALA A 152 -4.13 -0.66 14.26
C ALA A 152 -4.72 0.71 13.89
N LYS A 153 -4.32 1.79 14.58
CA LYS A 153 -4.75 3.16 14.25
C LYS A 153 -4.22 3.61 12.89
N ILE A 154 -2.94 3.38 12.60
CA ILE A 154 -2.32 3.71 11.30
C ILE A 154 -3.05 2.99 10.16
N THR A 155 -3.39 1.72 10.34
CA THR A 155 -3.99 0.88 9.28
C THR A 155 -5.53 0.91 9.27
N GLY A 156 -6.16 1.58 10.24
CA GLY A 156 -7.62 1.74 10.34
C GLY A 156 -8.38 0.52 10.88
N HIS A 157 -7.73 -0.41 11.56
CA HIS A 157 -8.41 -1.57 12.16
C HIS A 157 -9.34 -1.16 13.31
N LYS A 158 -10.53 -1.76 13.37
CA LYS A 158 -11.50 -1.53 14.45
C LYS A 158 -11.19 -2.38 15.70
N ARG A 159 -10.76 -3.63 15.49
CA ARG A 159 -10.38 -4.58 16.53
C ARG A 159 -8.89 -4.86 16.46
N LEU A 160 -8.26 -5.03 17.62
CA LEU A 160 -6.84 -5.32 17.73
C LEU A 160 -6.52 -6.79 17.41
N ASP A 161 -7.48 -7.70 17.57
CA ASP A 161 -7.29 -9.16 17.47
C ASP A 161 -6.51 -9.60 16.22
N TYR A 162 -6.81 -8.99 15.06
CA TYR A 162 -6.11 -9.28 13.81
C TYR A 162 -4.65 -8.81 13.81
N ILE A 163 -4.36 -7.65 14.39
CA ILE A 163 -2.98 -7.17 14.55
C ILE A 163 -2.27 -8.01 15.60
N LEU A 164 -2.94 -8.31 16.71
CA LEU A 164 -2.40 -9.11 17.81
C LEU A 164 -1.99 -10.49 17.32
N HIS A 165 -2.88 -11.23 16.65
CA HIS A 165 -2.56 -12.54 16.07
C HIS A 165 -1.28 -12.48 15.22
N TYR A 166 -1.21 -11.49 14.32
CA TYR A 166 -0.06 -11.34 13.42
C TYR A 166 1.24 -10.98 14.17
N THR A 167 1.16 -10.04 15.11
CA THR A 167 2.31 -9.61 15.91
C THR A 167 2.78 -10.70 16.86
N GLN A 168 1.87 -11.48 17.45
CA GLN A 168 2.15 -12.57 18.37
C GLN A 168 2.79 -13.75 17.66
N GLU A 169 2.28 -14.12 16.48
CA GLU A 169 2.85 -15.20 15.67
C GLU A 169 4.30 -14.88 15.26
N LYS A 170 4.56 -13.65 14.77
CA LYS A 170 5.92 -13.22 14.46
C LYS A 170 6.83 -13.19 15.70
N ALA A 171 6.35 -12.63 16.81
CA ALA A 171 7.12 -12.57 18.06
C ALA A 171 7.44 -13.97 18.61
N ALA A 172 6.50 -14.91 18.51
CA ALA A 172 6.71 -16.30 18.92
C ALA A 172 7.76 -17.00 18.06
N HIS A 173 7.69 -16.84 16.73
CA HIS A 173 8.71 -17.38 15.83
C HIS A 173 10.11 -16.79 16.10
N GLU A 174 10.22 -15.46 16.26
CA GLU A 174 11.50 -14.83 16.61
C GLU A 174 12.05 -15.34 17.95
N LEU A 175 11.19 -15.49 18.96
CA LEU A 175 11.59 -15.98 20.27
C LEU A 175 12.12 -17.42 20.17
N LEU A 176 11.42 -18.29 19.45
CA LEU A 176 11.84 -19.67 19.25
C LEU A 176 13.21 -19.77 18.56
N LEU A 177 13.43 -18.98 17.51
CA LEU A 177 14.73 -18.92 16.81
C LEU A 177 15.86 -18.43 17.72
N ARG A 178 15.59 -17.42 18.57
CA ARG A 178 16.58 -16.93 19.54
C ARG A 178 16.91 -17.96 20.61
N LEU A 179 15.93 -18.72 21.08
CA LEU A 179 16.15 -19.77 22.08
C LEU A 179 16.98 -20.94 21.54
N ASP A 180 16.86 -21.26 20.25
CA ASP A 180 17.66 -22.29 19.57
C ASP A 180 19.11 -21.84 19.27
N SER A 181 19.35 -20.53 19.24
CA SER A 181 20.68 -19.94 18.98
C SER A 181 21.53 -19.75 20.25
N ILE A 182 21.11 -20.29 21.40
CA ILE A 182 21.79 -20.24 22.70
C ILE A 182 22.33 -21.64 23.01
#